data_AF-A0A7Z9T7E9-F1
#
_entry.id   AF-A0A7Z9T7E9-F1
#
_cell.length_a   1.000
_cell.length_b   1.000
_cell.length_c   1.000
_cell.angle_alpha   90.00
_cell.angle_beta   90.00
_cell.angle_gamma   90.00
#
_symmetry.space_group_name_H-M   'P 1'
#
loop_
_entity.id
_entity.type
_entity.pdbx_description
1 polymer ?
#
loop_
_entity_poly.entity_id
_entity_poly.type
_entity_poly.pdbx_seq_one_letter_code
_entity_poly.pdbx_strand_id
1 'polypeptide(L)'
;MGQALTNPNTCMLRCGTRSRIIQMILGHKAWLVFVVTACLSGTFASSQTIRRSASIEALQQHRFFFHREEVVVITDVIAEGVLTWLVSEDDTRRILALDIPPLPVGARERLEIIGTFYDVGRLDEEDPRLSGLPITQISQQLLHKRWPGVGELPLIVASSTRPALDPDVTTLRNIVLEPQRYIDKGVTVTGRFRGRNLYGDMPEAPETSRWDFVLHSVDASVWVVGKEPKGDGFELDIMARVDTGKWLEVTGDVLLEDGMILIEAGSLTLSRALTNRAASVTTSDAPSLPPPEVIFSAPLADDIDVPEDSTVRIQFSRDMDEVSFNEHVKVRYAGIATPESSPDTVITFELSYRRRNRVLEIRFNEELERYRNVSVELTDGITASDGSPLSPWMLSFFVGGQ
;
A
#
# COMPACT_ATOMS: atom_id res chain seq x y z
N MET A 1 -50.62 69.82 34.97
CA MET A 1 -49.44 70.01 34.09
C MET A 1 -49.61 69.04 32.94
N GLY A 2 -49.88 69.35 31.69
CA GLY A 2 -49.95 70.57 30.89
C GLY A 2 -49.67 70.14 29.44
N GLN A 3 -50.72 70.19 28.59
CA GLN A 3 -50.78 70.38 27.11
C GLN A 3 -49.73 69.69 26.20
N ALA A 4 -50.07 68.86 25.20
CA ALA A 4 -50.91 69.02 24.00
C ALA A 4 -50.44 70.08 22.98
N LEU A 5 -50.50 69.71 21.68
CA LEU A 5 -50.41 70.53 20.43
C LEU A 5 -48.97 70.73 19.89
N THR A 6 -48.63 70.66 18.59
CA THR A 6 -49.36 70.96 17.34
C THR A 6 -48.70 70.34 16.08
N ASN A 7 -49.56 70.03 15.09
CA ASN A 7 -49.40 69.77 13.64
C ASN A 7 -48.91 71.05 12.87
N PRO A 8 -49.02 71.24 11.52
CA PRO A 8 -49.07 70.39 10.31
C PRO A 8 -48.23 70.95 9.10
N ASN A 9 -48.23 70.27 7.94
CA ASN A 9 -48.48 70.85 6.59
C ASN A 9 -48.27 69.80 5.46
N THR A 10 -49.35 69.34 4.82
CA THR A 10 -49.80 69.60 3.41
C THR A 10 -48.92 68.92 2.34
N CYS A 11 -49.40 68.21 1.31
CA CYS A 11 -50.57 68.45 0.46
C CYS A 11 -50.84 67.24 -0.48
N MET A 12 -52.13 66.94 -0.75
CA MET A 12 -52.77 66.64 -2.05
C MET A 12 -52.12 65.66 -3.07
N LEU A 13 -52.78 64.69 -3.72
CA LEU A 13 -54.04 64.74 -4.47
C LEU A 13 -54.53 63.33 -4.93
N ARG A 14 -55.85 63.12 -4.82
CA ARG A 14 -56.85 62.48 -5.72
C ARG A 14 -56.67 61.12 -6.43
N CYS A 15 -57.77 60.35 -6.30
CA CYS A 15 -58.58 59.61 -7.30
C CYS A 15 -57.87 58.78 -8.39
N GLY A 16 -58.25 57.55 -8.73
CA GLY A 16 -59.43 56.76 -8.40
C GLY A 16 -59.77 55.81 -9.57
N THR A 17 -60.11 54.58 -9.23
CA THR A 17 -61.12 53.71 -9.89
C THR A 17 -60.84 53.05 -11.27
N ARG A 18 -60.83 51.70 -11.22
CA ARG A 18 -61.48 50.71 -12.09
C ARG A 18 -61.02 50.48 -13.55
N SER A 19 -60.57 49.22 -13.76
CA SER A 19 -61.22 48.20 -14.61
C SER A 19 -60.94 48.14 -16.13
N ARG A 20 -60.46 46.93 -16.53
CA ARG A 20 -60.79 46.10 -17.71
C ARG A 20 -60.06 46.28 -19.06
N ILE A 21 -59.77 45.09 -19.64
CA ILE A 21 -59.74 44.68 -21.07
C ILE A 21 -58.45 45.02 -21.85
N ILE A 22 -57.59 44.02 -22.10
CA ILE A 22 -57.39 43.27 -23.39
C ILE A 22 -57.06 44.21 -24.57
N GLN A 23 -55.84 44.15 -25.14
CA GLN A 23 -55.54 43.57 -26.46
C GLN A 23 -54.12 43.95 -26.98
N MET A 24 -53.41 42.92 -27.45
CA MET A 24 -52.51 42.85 -28.63
C MET A 24 -51.19 43.66 -28.75
N ILE A 25 -50.11 42.86 -28.86
CA ILE A 25 -49.08 42.85 -29.93
C ILE A 25 -48.04 43.98 -29.97
N LEU A 26 -46.75 43.60 -29.81
CA LEU A 26 -45.61 43.73 -30.74
C LEU A 26 -44.31 43.76 -29.88
N GLY A 27 -43.45 42.74 -29.89
CA GLY A 27 -42.34 42.65 -30.83
C GLY A 27 -41.09 42.16 -30.11
N HIS A 28 -40.37 41.24 -30.74
CA HIS A 28 -39.25 40.44 -30.22
C HIS A 28 -38.05 41.26 -29.72
N LYS A 29 -37.50 40.86 -28.55
CA LYS A 29 -36.04 40.86 -28.30
C LYS A 29 -35.67 39.63 -27.47
N ALA A 30 -35.02 38.69 -28.15
CA ALA A 30 -34.41 37.50 -27.56
C ALA A 30 -33.29 37.90 -26.60
N TRP A 31 -33.29 37.35 -25.40
CA TRP A 31 -32.18 37.45 -24.44
C TRP A 31 -31.49 36.10 -24.37
N LEU A 32 -30.28 36.04 -24.95
CA LEU A 32 -29.37 34.91 -24.91
C LEU A 32 -28.75 34.83 -23.52
N VAL A 33 -29.11 33.82 -22.74
CA VAL A 33 -28.45 33.48 -21.47
C VAL A 33 -27.27 32.57 -21.80
N PHE A 34 -26.05 33.08 -21.65
CA PHE A 34 -24.83 32.28 -21.65
C PHE A 34 -24.70 31.60 -20.28
N VAL A 35 -24.92 30.29 -20.22
CA VAL A 35 -24.55 29.48 -19.05
C VAL A 35 -23.08 29.09 -19.22
N VAL A 36 -22.22 29.72 -18.42
CA VAL A 36 -20.82 29.32 -18.29
C VAL A 36 -20.77 28.13 -17.34
N THR A 37 -20.69 26.93 -17.89
CA THR A 37 -20.41 25.71 -17.12
C THR A 37 -18.92 25.71 -16.77
N ALA A 38 -18.60 26.09 -15.53
CA ALA A 38 -17.26 25.96 -14.99
C ALA A 38 -16.98 24.47 -14.73
N CYS A 39 -16.21 23.82 -15.61
CA CYS A 39 -15.61 22.53 -15.34
C CYS A 39 -14.57 22.69 -14.23
N LEU A 40 -14.96 22.41 -13.00
CA LEU A 40 -14.04 22.14 -11.90
C LEU A 40 -13.35 20.81 -12.18
N SER A 41 -12.21 20.86 -12.86
CA SER A 41 -11.25 19.75 -12.88
C SER A 41 -10.73 19.58 -11.46
N GLY A 42 -11.36 18.68 -10.70
CA GLY A 42 -10.87 18.25 -9.40
C GLY A 42 -9.55 17.53 -9.61
N THR A 43 -8.45 18.21 -9.30
CA THR A 43 -7.16 17.54 -9.09
C THR A 43 -7.36 16.63 -7.88
N PHE A 44 -7.53 15.32 -8.12
CA PHE A 44 -7.43 14.35 -7.04
C PHE A 44 -6.00 14.45 -6.51
N ALA A 45 -5.86 15.08 -5.34
CA ALA A 45 -4.67 14.90 -4.53
C ALA A 45 -4.60 13.40 -4.26
N SER A 46 -3.64 12.71 -4.89
CA SER A 46 -3.24 11.39 -4.43
C SER A 46 -2.78 11.59 -2.99
N SER A 47 -3.62 11.18 -2.04
CA SER A 47 -3.20 11.01 -0.66
C SER A 47 -2.09 9.97 -0.73
N GLN A 48 -0.84 10.41 -0.72
CA GLN A 48 0.29 9.50 -0.54
C GLN A 48 0.05 8.83 0.80
N THR A 49 -0.37 7.56 0.76
CA THR A 49 -0.54 6.74 1.95
C THR A 49 0.79 6.79 2.68
N ILE A 50 0.80 7.31 3.90
CA ILE A 50 2.02 7.42 4.68
C ILE A 50 2.37 5.99 5.09
N ARG A 51 3.47 5.49 4.55
CA ARG A 51 4.03 4.20 4.95
C ARG A 51 4.56 4.28 6.37
N ARG A 52 4.30 3.26 7.19
CA ARG A 52 4.71 3.20 8.59
C ARG A 52 5.43 1.90 8.91
N SER A 53 6.68 1.97 9.33
CA SER A 53 7.34 0.83 9.97
C SER A 53 6.64 0.52 11.30
N ALA A 54 6.41 -0.77 11.58
CA ALA A 54 5.79 -1.23 12.81
C ALA A 54 6.31 -2.63 13.18
N SER A 55 6.20 -2.99 14.46
CA SER A 55 6.36 -4.36 14.93
C SER A 55 5.01 -5.08 15.01
N ILE A 56 5.01 -6.40 15.13
CA ILE A 56 3.77 -7.19 15.30
C ILE A 56 3.03 -6.78 16.58
N GLU A 57 3.77 -6.47 17.64
CA GLU A 57 3.23 -6.00 18.92
C GLU A 57 2.50 -4.67 18.75
N ALA A 58 3.11 -3.71 18.05
CA ALA A 58 2.52 -2.40 17.78
C ALA A 58 1.21 -2.52 16.98
N LEU A 59 1.21 -3.33 15.93
CA LEU A 59 0.02 -3.57 15.11
C LEU A 59 -1.11 -4.21 15.90
N GLN A 60 -0.79 -5.15 16.79
CA GLN A 60 -1.79 -5.82 17.61
C GLN A 60 -2.32 -4.94 18.75
N GLN A 61 -1.50 -4.10 19.37
CA GLN A 61 -1.95 -3.23 20.45
C GLN A 61 -2.71 -2.01 19.93
N HIS A 62 -2.22 -1.39 18.86
CA HIS A 62 -2.73 -0.11 18.34
C HIS A 62 -3.48 -0.27 17.01
N ARG A 63 -4.36 -1.27 16.94
CA ARG A 63 -5.09 -1.64 15.70
C ARG A 63 -5.86 -0.47 15.09
N PHE A 64 -6.45 0.39 15.91
CA PHE A 64 -7.20 1.55 15.43
C PHE A 64 -6.29 2.55 14.71
N PHE A 65 -5.08 2.76 15.22
CA PHE A 65 -4.11 3.69 14.64
C PHE A 65 -3.59 3.20 13.29
N PHE A 66 -3.28 1.90 13.18
CA PHE A 66 -2.75 1.31 11.95
C PHE A 66 -3.83 0.88 10.95
N HIS A 67 -5.11 0.95 11.31
CA HIS A 67 -6.18 0.50 10.44
C HIS A 67 -6.19 1.28 9.12
N ARG A 68 -6.01 0.57 8.01
CA ARG A 68 -5.92 1.06 6.62
C ARG A 68 -4.65 1.83 6.29
N GLU A 69 -3.65 1.82 7.16
CA GLU A 69 -2.33 2.36 6.87
C GLU A 69 -1.51 1.35 6.07
N GLU A 70 -0.64 1.86 5.18
CA GLU A 70 0.41 1.04 4.58
C GLU A 70 1.52 0.86 5.62
N VAL A 71 1.85 -0.39 5.94
CA VAL A 71 2.83 -0.73 6.95
C VAL A 71 4.01 -1.49 6.36
N VAL A 72 5.16 -1.37 7.00
CA VAL A 72 6.28 -2.28 6.80
C VAL A 72 6.55 -3.03 8.09
N VAL A 73 6.71 -4.34 7.97
CA VAL A 73 7.04 -5.23 9.09
C VAL A 73 8.17 -6.16 8.67
N ILE A 74 9.07 -6.47 9.60
CA ILE A 74 10.03 -7.58 9.47
C ILE A 74 9.65 -8.61 10.51
N THR A 75 9.37 -9.83 10.06
CA THR A 75 8.83 -10.86 10.95
C THR A 75 9.04 -12.24 10.34
N ASP A 76 8.98 -13.26 11.19
CA ASP A 76 8.87 -14.63 10.71
C ASP A 76 7.47 -14.88 10.15
N VAL A 77 7.43 -15.65 9.08
CA VAL A 77 6.21 -16.08 8.41
C VAL A 77 6.15 -17.60 8.40
N ILE A 78 5.00 -18.13 8.78
CA ILE A 78 4.72 -19.55 8.79
C ILE A 78 3.44 -19.85 7.99
N ALA A 79 3.38 -21.05 7.41
CA ALA A 79 2.18 -21.57 6.76
C ALA A 79 1.49 -22.61 7.65
N GLU A 80 0.18 -22.43 7.88
CA GLU A 80 -0.67 -23.39 8.58
C GLU A 80 -1.87 -23.75 7.70
N GLY A 81 -1.76 -24.89 7.02
CA GLY A 81 -2.73 -25.29 6.00
C GLY A 81 -2.69 -24.33 4.80
N VAL A 82 -3.81 -23.65 4.55
CA VAL A 82 -3.94 -22.64 3.48
C VAL A 82 -3.72 -21.20 3.96
N LEU A 83 -3.46 -21.01 5.26
CA LEU A 83 -3.31 -19.70 5.88
C LEU A 83 -1.83 -19.39 6.11
N THR A 84 -1.49 -18.12 5.93
CA THR A 84 -0.15 -17.60 6.19
C THR A 84 -0.21 -16.67 7.39
N TRP A 85 0.67 -16.89 8.36
CA TRP A 85 0.71 -16.12 9.60
C TRP A 85 2.03 -15.39 9.75
N LEU A 86 1.94 -14.12 10.07
CA LEU A 86 3.05 -13.34 10.62
C LEU A 86 3.11 -13.62 12.10
N VAL A 87 4.26 -14.02 12.62
CA VAL A 87 4.42 -14.39 14.02
C VAL A 87 5.42 -13.49 14.72
N SER A 88 5.08 -13.04 15.93
CA SER A 88 6.04 -12.34 16.79
C SER A 88 7.22 -13.26 17.11
N GLU A 89 8.33 -12.66 17.54
CA GLU A 89 9.57 -13.39 17.84
C GLU A 89 9.39 -14.44 18.94
N ASP A 90 8.47 -14.21 19.88
CA ASP A 90 8.11 -15.14 20.96
C ASP A 90 6.96 -16.11 20.61
N ASP A 91 6.48 -16.10 19.36
CA ASP A 91 5.34 -16.87 18.85
C ASP A 91 4.00 -16.64 19.59
N THR A 92 3.91 -15.63 20.47
CA THR A 92 2.69 -15.37 21.26
C THR A 92 1.63 -14.59 20.49
N ARG A 93 2.04 -13.82 19.49
CA ARG A 93 1.17 -12.94 18.70
C ARG A 93 1.25 -13.34 17.23
N ARG A 94 0.09 -13.35 16.58
CA ARG A 94 -0.02 -13.67 15.15
C ARG A 94 -0.93 -12.71 14.42
N ILE A 95 -0.59 -12.37 13.19
CA ILE A 95 -1.43 -11.58 12.28
C ILE A 95 -1.58 -12.38 11.00
N LEU A 96 -2.83 -12.51 10.53
CA LEU A 96 -3.07 -13.21 9.26
C LEU A 96 -2.48 -12.38 8.12
N ALA A 97 -1.83 -13.03 7.17
CA ALA A 97 -1.35 -12.37 5.97
C ALA A 97 -1.97 -12.99 4.71
N LEU A 98 -2.33 -12.12 3.78
CA LEU A 98 -2.80 -12.50 2.46
C LEU A 98 -1.82 -12.03 1.39
N ASP A 99 -1.70 -12.88 0.38
CA ASP A 99 -0.85 -12.71 -0.79
C ASP A 99 0.62 -12.49 -0.47
N ILE A 100 1.06 -13.28 0.49
CA ILE A 100 2.45 -13.66 0.59
C ILE A 100 2.65 -14.86 -0.35
N PRO A 101 3.76 -14.94 -1.09
CA PRO A 101 4.11 -16.13 -1.86
C PRO A 101 4.00 -17.40 -1.01
N PRO A 102 3.52 -18.52 -1.57
CA PRO A 102 3.37 -19.75 -0.82
C PRO A 102 4.73 -20.20 -0.26
N LEU A 103 4.78 -20.44 1.04
CA LEU A 103 5.96 -20.95 1.72
C LEU A 103 6.09 -22.47 1.52
N PRO A 104 7.32 -23.01 1.47
CA PRO A 104 7.52 -24.46 1.51
C PRO A 104 6.87 -25.06 2.78
N VAL A 105 6.37 -26.29 2.68
CA VAL A 105 5.69 -26.94 3.80
C VAL A 105 6.63 -27.08 5.00
N GLY A 106 6.23 -26.55 6.16
CA GLY A 106 7.03 -26.56 7.38
C GLY A 106 8.16 -25.53 7.42
N ALA A 107 8.27 -24.65 6.41
CA ALA A 107 9.23 -23.57 6.41
C ALA A 107 8.79 -22.43 7.34
N ARG A 108 9.81 -21.80 7.92
CA ARG A 108 9.72 -20.53 8.65
C ARG A 108 10.69 -19.59 7.96
N GLU A 109 10.16 -18.55 7.33
CA GLU A 109 10.98 -17.59 6.58
C GLU A 109 10.84 -16.21 7.18
N ARG A 110 11.98 -15.53 7.32
CA ARG A 110 12.03 -14.16 7.81
C ARG A 110 11.89 -13.20 6.64
N LEU A 111 10.77 -12.48 6.59
CA LEU A 111 10.43 -11.61 5.48
C LEU A 111 10.28 -10.16 5.92
N GLU A 112 10.67 -9.24 5.03
CA GLU A 112 10.19 -7.87 5.05
C GLU A 112 8.96 -7.77 4.16
N ILE A 113 7.86 -7.30 4.75
CA ILE A 113 6.55 -7.25 4.11
C ILE A 113 6.07 -5.81 4.11
N ILE A 114 5.65 -5.35 2.93
CA ILE A 114 4.94 -4.09 2.74
C ILE A 114 3.50 -4.45 2.42
N GLY A 115 2.54 -3.82 3.09
CA GLY A 115 1.13 -4.10 2.85
C GLY A 115 0.21 -3.20 3.64
N THR A 116 -1.10 -3.34 3.41
CA THR A 116 -2.10 -2.58 4.17
C THR A 116 -2.58 -3.38 5.36
N PHE A 117 -2.55 -2.77 6.55
CA PHE A 117 -3.06 -3.39 7.77
C PHE A 117 -4.56 -3.14 7.93
N TYR A 118 -5.31 -4.19 8.26
CA TYR A 118 -6.74 -4.12 8.52
C TYR A 118 -7.08 -4.78 9.86
N ASP A 119 -7.87 -4.08 10.67
CA ASP A 119 -8.74 -4.69 11.66
C ASP A 119 -10.09 -4.88 10.95
N VAL A 120 -10.31 -6.08 10.42
CA VAL A 120 -11.39 -6.35 9.46
C VAL A 120 -12.76 -6.04 10.05
N GLY A 121 -12.97 -6.32 11.35
CA GLY A 121 -14.24 -6.08 12.01
C GLY A 121 -14.64 -4.62 12.16
N ARG A 122 -13.77 -3.67 11.76
CA ARG A 122 -14.10 -2.24 11.66
C ARG A 122 -14.69 -1.84 10.32
N LEU A 123 -14.66 -2.73 9.34
CA LEU A 123 -15.21 -2.53 8.01
C LEU A 123 -16.53 -3.26 7.87
N ASP A 124 -17.37 -2.73 6.98
CA ASP A 124 -18.56 -3.42 6.52
C ASP A 124 -18.17 -4.59 5.61
N GLU A 125 -19.02 -5.64 5.58
CA GLU A 125 -18.82 -6.85 4.75
C GLU A 125 -18.60 -6.51 3.27
N GLU A 126 -19.27 -5.47 2.79
CA GLU A 126 -19.24 -5.02 1.39
C GLU A 126 -18.24 -3.88 1.15
N ASP A 127 -17.28 -3.62 2.05
CA ASP A 127 -16.28 -2.56 1.82
C ASP A 127 -15.48 -2.86 0.55
N PRO A 128 -15.46 -1.95 -0.45
CA PRO A 128 -14.81 -2.21 -1.74
C PRO A 128 -13.33 -2.56 -1.65
N ARG A 129 -12.65 -2.18 -0.57
CA ARG A 129 -11.22 -2.47 -0.35
C ARG A 129 -10.95 -3.94 -0.03
N LEU A 130 -11.97 -4.66 0.45
CA LEU A 130 -11.89 -6.09 0.74
C LEU A 130 -12.39 -6.94 -0.45
N SER A 131 -12.81 -6.30 -1.53
CA SER A 131 -13.31 -6.98 -2.72
C SER A 131 -12.27 -7.96 -3.28
N GLY A 132 -12.71 -9.20 -3.54
CA GLY A 132 -11.86 -10.28 -4.03
C GLY A 132 -11.05 -11.00 -2.95
N LEU A 133 -11.09 -10.56 -1.69
CA LEU A 133 -10.47 -11.27 -0.58
C LEU A 133 -11.45 -12.30 0.03
N PRO A 134 -11.00 -13.50 0.42
CA PRO A 134 -11.86 -14.55 0.96
C PRO A 134 -12.17 -14.34 2.46
N ILE A 135 -12.52 -13.13 2.87
CA ILE A 135 -12.67 -12.73 4.28
C ILE A 135 -13.79 -13.50 4.97
N THR A 136 -14.95 -13.65 4.32
CA THR A 136 -16.10 -14.38 4.88
C THR A 136 -15.76 -15.85 5.13
N GLN A 137 -15.04 -16.49 4.20
CA GLN A 137 -14.58 -17.87 4.33
C GLN A 137 -13.58 -18.01 5.48
N ILE A 138 -12.60 -17.11 5.55
CA ILE A 138 -11.59 -17.07 6.63
C ILE A 138 -12.27 -16.88 7.99
N SER A 139 -13.17 -15.90 8.10
CA SER A 139 -13.92 -15.62 9.33
C SER A 139 -14.74 -16.84 9.77
N GLN A 140 -15.41 -17.52 8.83
CA GLN A 140 -16.18 -18.72 9.15
C GLN A 140 -15.28 -19.87 9.62
N GLN A 141 -14.10 -20.04 9.02
CA GLN A 141 -13.15 -21.08 9.37
C GLN A 141 -12.47 -20.83 10.73
N LEU A 142 -12.05 -19.59 11.00
CA LEU A 142 -11.27 -19.24 12.19
C LEU A 142 -12.13 -18.84 13.39
N LEU A 143 -13.23 -18.11 13.14
CA LEU A 143 -14.03 -17.48 14.18
C LEU A 143 -15.45 -18.07 14.29
N HIS A 144 -15.84 -18.96 13.37
CA HIS A 144 -17.18 -19.54 13.28
C HIS A 144 -18.29 -18.48 13.15
N LYS A 145 -17.97 -17.37 12.49
CA LYS A 145 -18.89 -16.27 12.22
C LYS A 145 -18.79 -15.85 10.75
N ARG A 146 -19.89 -15.34 10.21
CA ARG A 146 -19.93 -14.77 8.86
C ARG A 146 -18.97 -13.59 8.70
N TRP A 147 -18.92 -12.70 9.69
CA TRP A 147 -18.06 -11.52 9.70
C TRP A 147 -17.39 -11.37 11.06
N PRO A 148 -16.11 -10.96 11.13
CA PRO A 148 -15.41 -10.76 12.40
C PRO A 148 -15.94 -9.53 13.16
N GLY A 149 -15.91 -9.59 14.49
CA GLY A 149 -16.03 -8.41 15.33
C GLY A 149 -14.76 -7.56 15.34
N VAL A 150 -14.86 -6.33 15.83
CA VAL A 150 -13.71 -5.41 15.99
C VAL A 150 -12.61 -6.09 16.81
N GLY A 151 -11.41 -6.18 16.24
CA GLY A 151 -10.24 -6.79 16.85
C GLY A 151 -10.17 -8.32 16.78
N GLU A 152 -11.16 -9.00 16.20
CA GLU A 152 -11.13 -10.48 16.10
C GLU A 152 -10.29 -10.98 14.92
N LEU A 153 -10.11 -10.15 13.88
CA LEU A 153 -9.36 -10.52 12.68
C LEU A 153 -8.41 -9.40 12.23
N PRO A 154 -7.20 -9.31 12.83
CA PRO A 154 -6.12 -8.49 12.29
C PRO A 154 -5.53 -9.16 11.04
N LEU A 155 -5.36 -8.39 9.98
CA LEU A 155 -4.97 -8.85 8.67
C LEU A 155 -3.96 -7.90 8.01
N ILE A 156 -2.93 -8.43 7.37
CA ILE A 156 -2.11 -7.69 6.40
C ILE A 156 -2.37 -8.22 5.00
N VAL A 157 -2.72 -7.30 4.10
CA VAL A 157 -2.85 -7.55 2.67
C VAL A 157 -1.54 -7.10 2.04
N ALA A 158 -0.62 -8.05 1.78
CA ALA A 158 0.71 -7.75 1.28
C ALA A 158 0.65 -7.18 -0.15
N SER A 159 1.40 -6.11 -0.40
CA SER A 159 1.64 -5.53 -1.71
C SER A 159 3.04 -5.87 -2.23
N SER A 160 4.00 -6.14 -1.34
CA SER A 160 5.33 -6.63 -1.68
C SER A 160 5.93 -7.43 -0.51
N THR A 161 6.69 -8.47 -0.85
CA THR A 161 7.40 -9.32 0.12
C THR A 161 8.81 -9.62 -0.40
N ARG A 162 9.80 -9.52 0.48
CA ARG A 162 11.19 -9.90 0.19
C ARG A 162 11.84 -10.56 1.41
N PRO A 163 12.90 -11.37 1.21
CA PRO A 163 13.71 -11.84 2.33
C PRO A 163 14.21 -10.65 3.17
N ALA A 164 14.11 -10.78 4.48
CA ALA A 164 14.65 -9.77 5.39
C ALA A 164 16.18 -9.82 5.35
N LEU A 165 16.81 -8.65 5.28
CA LEU A 165 18.26 -8.51 5.40
C LEU A 165 18.62 -8.18 6.85
N ASP A 166 19.72 -8.74 7.33
CA ASP A 166 20.29 -8.32 8.60
C ASP A 166 20.81 -6.88 8.47
N PRO A 167 20.32 -5.92 9.28
CA PRO A 167 20.83 -4.57 9.23
C PRO A 167 22.25 -4.50 9.79
N ASP A 168 23.08 -3.72 9.11
CA ASP A 168 24.47 -3.40 9.41
C ASP A 168 24.63 -2.09 10.20
N VAL A 169 23.57 -1.27 10.24
CA VAL A 169 23.54 0.04 10.91
C VAL A 169 22.36 0.16 11.86
N THR A 170 22.55 0.84 12.99
CA THR A 170 21.47 1.20 13.90
C THR A 170 20.74 2.44 13.35
N THR A 171 19.49 2.25 12.93
CA THR A 171 18.63 3.32 12.41
C THR A 171 17.28 3.29 13.11
N LEU A 172 16.54 4.40 13.09
CA LEU A 172 15.20 4.47 13.66
C LEU A 172 14.27 3.37 13.09
N ARG A 173 14.38 3.11 11.79
CA ARG A 173 13.66 2.05 11.09
C ARG A 173 13.98 0.68 11.66
N ASN A 174 15.26 0.35 11.79
CA ASN A 174 15.66 -0.98 12.25
C ASN A 174 15.25 -1.23 13.71
N ILE A 175 15.28 -0.18 14.55
CA ILE A 175 14.77 -0.28 15.93
C ILE A 175 13.27 -0.57 15.94
N VAL A 176 12.48 0.11 15.09
CA VAL A 176 11.02 -0.12 15.04
C VAL A 176 10.67 -1.49 14.45
N LEU A 177 11.38 -1.92 13.40
CA LEU A 177 11.11 -3.19 12.73
C LEU A 177 11.57 -4.41 13.54
N GLU A 178 12.66 -4.28 14.32
CA GLU A 178 13.26 -5.39 15.06
C GLU A 178 13.65 -4.97 16.50
N PRO A 179 12.67 -4.58 17.34
CA PRO A 179 12.94 -3.92 18.61
C PRO A 179 13.73 -4.76 19.60
N GLN A 180 13.50 -6.07 19.65
CA GLN A 180 14.20 -7.00 20.56
C GLN A 180 15.72 -6.98 20.39
N ARG A 181 16.23 -6.62 19.21
CA ARG A 181 17.67 -6.49 18.97
C ARG A 181 18.29 -5.30 19.70
N TYR A 182 17.47 -4.34 20.14
CA TYR A 182 17.90 -3.07 20.71
C TYR A 182 17.37 -2.80 22.13
N ILE A 183 16.35 -3.54 22.59
CA ILE A 183 15.86 -3.43 23.97
C ILE A 183 17.01 -3.62 24.96
N ASP A 184 17.02 -2.79 26.01
CA ASP A 184 18.06 -2.73 27.04
C ASP A 184 19.47 -2.41 26.51
N LYS A 185 19.56 -1.86 25.29
CA LYS A 185 20.81 -1.37 24.70
C LYS A 185 20.75 0.14 24.46
N GLY A 186 21.88 0.79 24.72
CA GLY A 186 22.11 2.16 24.32
C GLY A 186 22.20 2.27 22.80
N VAL A 187 21.38 3.12 22.20
CA VAL A 187 21.35 3.44 20.77
C VAL A 187 21.63 4.92 20.55
N THR A 188 22.21 5.24 19.40
CA THR A 188 22.29 6.62 18.90
C THR A 188 21.57 6.68 17.56
N VAL A 189 20.51 7.48 17.47
CA VAL A 189 19.70 7.61 16.25
C VAL A 189 19.40 9.06 15.95
N THR A 190 19.20 9.34 14.67
CA THR A 190 18.89 10.69 14.19
C THR A 190 17.55 10.70 13.48
N GLY A 191 16.74 11.72 13.78
CA GLY A 191 15.44 11.91 13.16
C GLY A 191 14.94 13.34 13.28
N ARG A 192 13.80 13.60 12.63
CA ARG A 192 13.11 14.88 12.67
C ARG A 192 12.29 14.97 13.95
N PHE A 193 12.42 16.08 14.66
CA PHE A 193 11.55 16.44 15.75
C PHE A 193 10.14 16.72 15.22
N ARG A 194 9.12 16.08 15.80
CA ARG A 194 7.71 16.20 15.40
C ARG A 194 6.81 16.76 16.52
N GLY A 195 7.44 17.34 17.55
CA GLY A 195 6.75 17.83 18.74
C GLY A 195 6.06 16.69 19.50
N ARG A 196 5.02 17.01 20.27
CA ARG A 196 4.18 16.02 20.98
C ARG A 196 3.20 15.36 20.02
N ASN A 197 3.75 14.65 19.03
CA ASN A 197 3.02 13.95 17.97
C ASN A 197 2.07 14.86 17.15
N LEU A 198 2.53 16.07 16.79
CA LEU A 198 1.71 17.09 16.10
C LEU A 198 1.25 16.70 14.68
N TYR A 199 1.78 15.59 14.17
CA TYR A 199 1.53 15.02 12.84
C TYR A 199 0.76 13.69 12.87
N GLY A 200 0.45 13.13 14.05
CA GLY A 200 -0.17 11.80 14.13
C GLY A 200 0.75 10.70 13.57
N ASP A 201 2.04 10.82 13.87
CA ASP A 201 3.08 9.89 13.44
C ASP A 201 3.10 8.61 14.30
N MET A 202 2.62 8.71 15.55
CA MET A 202 2.55 7.61 16.52
C MET A 202 1.13 7.46 17.11
N PRO A 203 0.83 6.33 17.78
CA PRO A 203 -0.33 6.21 18.66
C PRO A 203 -0.32 7.25 19.81
N GLU A 204 -1.28 7.13 20.72
CA GLU A 204 -1.39 8.02 21.89
C GLU A 204 -0.07 8.11 22.67
N ALA A 205 0.17 9.27 23.29
CA ALA A 205 1.40 9.51 24.02
C ALA A 205 1.52 8.56 25.21
N PRO A 206 2.75 8.15 25.57
CA PRO A 206 2.97 7.31 26.76
C PRO A 206 2.70 8.06 28.07
N GLU A 207 2.60 9.39 28.03
CA GLU A 207 2.37 10.27 29.18
C GLU A 207 3.39 10.10 30.32
N THR A 208 4.59 9.60 30.00
CA THR A 208 5.73 9.49 30.92
C THR A 208 6.10 10.87 31.47
N SER A 209 6.00 11.91 30.63
CA SER A 209 6.22 13.28 31.04
C SER A 209 5.47 14.29 30.17
N ARG A 210 5.46 15.55 30.59
CA ARG A 210 4.93 16.63 29.74
C ARG A 210 5.79 16.91 28.50
N TRP A 211 7.02 16.39 28.47
CA TRP A 211 8.02 16.68 27.46
C TRP A 211 8.17 15.61 26.39
N ASP A 212 7.39 14.53 26.48
CA ASP A 212 7.48 13.43 25.53
C ASP A 212 7.22 13.94 24.11
N PHE A 213 8.07 13.53 23.18
CA PHE A 213 8.02 14.01 21.81
C PHE A 213 8.29 12.89 20.82
N VAL A 214 7.86 13.07 19.57
CA VAL A 214 8.08 12.10 18.50
C VAL A 214 9.33 12.47 17.70
N LEU A 215 10.16 11.45 17.46
CA LEU A 215 11.26 11.48 16.52
C LEU A 215 10.88 10.63 15.30
N HIS A 216 11.05 11.20 14.10
CA HIS A 216 10.60 10.56 12.86
C HIS A 216 11.68 10.53 11.79
N SER A 217 11.82 9.41 11.09
CA SER A 217 12.75 9.26 9.96
C SER A 217 12.18 8.29 8.92
N VAL A 218 12.05 8.76 7.68
CA VAL A 218 11.48 8.03 6.54
C VAL A 218 10.06 7.54 6.84
N ASP A 219 9.89 6.28 7.22
CA ASP A 219 8.62 5.64 7.56
C ASP A 219 8.59 5.16 9.02
N ALA A 220 9.63 5.42 9.79
CA ALA A 220 9.72 5.05 11.19
C ALA A 220 9.50 6.27 12.09
N SER A 221 8.82 6.04 13.20
CA SER A 221 8.58 7.02 14.25
C SER A 221 8.71 6.34 15.60
N VAL A 222 9.26 7.03 16.59
CA VAL A 222 9.32 6.56 17.98
C VAL A 222 8.99 7.70 18.93
N TRP A 223 8.53 7.35 20.12
CA TRP A 223 8.48 8.29 21.23
C TRP A 223 9.86 8.44 21.86
N VAL A 224 10.25 9.67 22.16
CA VAL A 224 11.43 10.00 22.96
C VAL A 224 10.94 10.55 24.29
N VAL A 225 11.43 9.95 25.38
CA VAL A 225 11.01 10.24 26.75
C VAL A 225 12.22 10.53 27.64
N GLY A 226 11.99 10.92 28.89
CA GLY A 226 13.04 11.14 29.90
C GLY A 226 13.80 12.46 29.78
N LYS A 227 13.74 13.16 28.64
CA LYS A 227 14.33 14.50 28.47
C LYS A 227 13.46 15.49 27.73
N GLU A 228 13.58 16.74 28.17
CA GLU A 228 13.09 17.91 27.45
C GLU A 228 13.93 18.12 26.18
N PRO A 229 13.33 18.46 25.02
CA PRO A 229 14.03 18.64 23.75
C PRO A 229 14.81 19.96 23.69
N LYS A 230 15.80 20.06 24.58
CA LYS A 230 16.73 21.18 24.73
C LYS A 230 18.15 20.67 24.94
N GLY A 231 19.11 21.50 24.59
CA GLY A 231 20.53 21.21 24.76
C GLY A 231 21.38 22.39 24.35
N ASP A 232 22.66 22.13 24.10
CA ASP A 232 23.60 23.19 23.75
C ASP A 232 23.21 23.86 22.43
N GLY A 233 22.82 25.14 22.50
CA GLY A 233 22.47 25.94 21.34
C GLY A 233 21.05 25.71 20.80
N PHE A 234 20.17 25.00 21.52
CA PHE A 234 18.79 24.81 21.09
C PHE A 234 17.79 24.55 22.22
N GLU A 235 16.55 24.96 21.99
CA GLU A 235 15.37 24.66 22.79
C GLU A 235 14.20 24.55 21.82
N LEU A 236 13.50 23.41 21.83
CA LEU A 236 12.36 23.16 20.95
C LEU A 236 11.07 23.11 21.75
N ASP A 237 10.06 23.85 21.31
CA ASP A 237 8.73 23.73 21.89
C ASP A 237 7.97 22.57 21.25
N ILE A 238 7.59 21.59 22.09
CA ILE A 238 6.82 20.40 21.70
C ILE A 238 5.42 20.71 21.14
N MET A 239 4.87 21.89 21.42
CA MET A 239 3.57 22.33 20.91
C MET A 239 3.71 23.26 19.68
N ALA A 240 4.91 23.73 19.39
CA ALA A 240 5.15 24.69 18.32
C ALA A 240 5.49 23.98 16.99
N ARG A 241 4.57 24.04 16.03
CA ARG A 241 4.81 23.50 14.67
C ARG A 241 6.03 24.11 13.99
N VAL A 242 6.41 25.35 14.30
CA VAL A 242 7.59 26.01 13.72
C VAL A 242 8.92 25.34 14.11
N ASP A 243 8.96 24.67 15.25
CA ASP A 243 10.15 23.95 15.72
C ASP A 243 10.25 22.54 15.16
N THR A 244 9.17 22.02 14.58
CA THR A 244 9.15 20.72 13.93
C THR A 244 10.00 20.71 12.66
N GLY A 245 10.53 19.55 12.30
CA GLY A 245 11.39 19.38 11.13
C GLY A 245 12.88 19.68 11.37
N LYS A 246 13.24 20.26 12.52
CA LYS A 246 14.63 20.26 13.00
C LYS A 246 15.07 18.83 13.27
N TRP A 247 16.33 18.53 13.00
CA TRP A 247 16.87 17.19 13.19
C TRP A 247 17.57 17.10 14.54
N LEU A 248 17.26 16.03 15.27
CA LEU A 248 17.88 15.70 16.54
C LEU A 248 18.59 14.37 16.40
N GLU A 249 19.79 14.30 16.96
CA GLU A 249 20.43 13.04 17.33
C GLU A 249 20.11 12.77 18.79
N VAL A 250 19.64 11.56 19.06
CA VAL A 250 19.19 11.09 20.36
C VAL A 250 20.02 9.88 20.73
N THR A 251 20.68 9.94 21.89
CA THR A 251 21.32 8.76 22.50
C THR A 251 20.56 8.37 23.75
N GLY A 252 20.19 7.10 23.86
CA GLY A 252 19.36 6.61 24.95
C GLY A 252 19.11 5.11 24.87
N ASP A 253 18.31 4.60 25.80
CA ASP A 253 17.99 3.17 25.88
C ASP A 253 16.63 2.90 25.22
N VAL A 254 16.52 1.80 24.48
CA VAL A 254 15.28 1.39 23.81
C VAL A 254 14.41 0.62 24.79
N LEU A 255 13.15 1.04 24.90
CA LEU A 255 12.12 0.43 25.72
C LEU A 255 10.94 -0.02 24.85
N LEU A 256 10.28 -1.09 25.27
CA LEU A 256 9.01 -1.56 24.70
C LEU A 256 7.93 -1.43 25.77
N GLU A 257 6.99 -0.51 25.55
CA GLU A 257 5.88 -0.25 26.48
C GLU A 257 4.56 -0.26 25.70
N ASP A 258 3.60 -1.07 26.15
CA ASP A 258 2.32 -1.29 25.47
C ASP A 258 2.46 -1.54 23.95
N GLY A 259 3.48 -2.30 23.52
CA GLY A 259 3.72 -2.58 22.10
C GLY A 259 4.30 -1.41 21.30
N MET A 260 4.53 -0.24 21.92
CA MET A 260 5.23 0.89 21.31
C MET A 260 6.72 0.87 21.64
N ILE A 261 7.51 1.39 20.70
CA ILE A 261 8.93 1.62 20.90
C ILE A 261 9.16 3.04 21.41
N LEU A 262 9.83 3.11 22.55
CA LEU A 262 10.25 4.34 23.19
C LEU A 262 11.78 4.37 23.24
N ILE A 263 12.35 5.58 23.23
CA ILE A 263 13.76 5.82 23.55
C ILE A 263 13.79 6.69 24.79
N GLU A 264 14.28 6.15 25.90
CA GLU A 264 14.59 6.94 27.10
C GLU A 264 15.89 7.71 26.85
N ALA A 265 15.77 9.01 26.59
CA ALA A 265 16.90 9.82 26.12
C ALA A 265 17.87 10.15 27.26
N GLY A 266 19.13 9.74 27.09
CA GLY A 266 20.25 10.19 27.90
C GLY A 266 20.84 11.52 27.41
N SER A 267 20.99 11.69 26.09
CA SER A 267 21.50 12.93 25.48
C SER A 267 20.76 13.30 24.19
N LEU A 268 20.72 14.61 23.91
CA LEU A 268 20.09 15.21 22.75
C LEU A 268 21.02 16.26 22.15
N THR A 269 21.25 16.21 20.85
CA THR A 269 22.05 17.19 20.11
C THR A 269 21.32 17.61 18.84
N LEU A 270 21.47 18.87 18.44
CA LEU A 270 21.04 19.29 17.11
C LEU A 270 21.90 18.58 16.07
N SER A 271 21.23 17.96 15.10
CA SER A 271 21.89 17.29 14.00
C SER A 271 21.41 17.85 12.66
N ARG A 272 21.98 17.33 11.58
CA ARG A 272 21.46 17.54 10.23
C ARG A 272 20.75 16.26 9.80
N ALA A 273 19.95 16.35 8.74
CA ALA A 273 19.46 15.14 8.09
C ALA A 273 20.64 14.23 7.81
N LEU A 274 20.68 13.04 8.44
CA LEU A 274 21.38 11.92 7.85
C LEU A 274 20.67 11.72 6.51
N THR A 275 21.33 12.16 5.44
CA THR A 275 20.87 11.83 4.11
C THR A 275 21.09 10.33 4.07
N ASN A 276 20.02 9.55 4.24
CA ASN A 276 20.03 8.11 3.95
C ASN A 276 20.10 7.89 2.43
N ARG A 277 20.89 8.72 1.75
CA ARG A 277 21.61 8.34 0.56
C ARG A 277 22.82 7.67 1.15
N ALA A 278 22.78 6.34 1.24
CA ALA A 278 24.01 5.58 1.14
C ALA A 278 24.85 6.31 0.10
N ALA A 279 25.97 6.88 0.52
CA ALA A 279 26.92 7.41 -0.43
C ALA A 279 27.08 6.26 -1.43
N SER A 280 26.69 6.51 -2.68
CA SER A 280 27.04 5.62 -3.76
C SER A 280 28.55 5.71 -3.84
N VAL A 281 29.23 4.95 -2.96
CA VAL A 281 30.56 4.49 -3.23
C VAL A 281 30.35 3.69 -4.50
N THR A 282 30.83 4.23 -5.59
CA THR A 282 30.97 3.53 -6.86
C THR A 282 31.98 2.42 -6.64
N THR A 283 31.59 1.40 -5.89
CA THR A 283 32.12 0.05 -5.95
C THR A 283 30.93 -0.77 -6.38
N SER A 284 30.90 -0.98 -7.70
CA SER A 284 30.16 -2.03 -8.38
C SER A 284 30.48 -3.37 -7.72
N ASP A 285 29.75 -3.71 -6.66
CA ASP A 285 29.35 -5.07 -6.31
C ASP A 285 28.31 -4.99 -5.16
N ALA A 286 27.18 -4.32 -5.41
CA ALA A 286 25.98 -4.73 -4.70
C ALA A 286 25.69 -6.16 -5.17
N PRO A 287 25.35 -7.12 -4.30
CA PRO A 287 24.88 -8.41 -4.77
C PRO A 287 23.66 -8.13 -5.64
N SER A 288 23.84 -8.21 -6.96
CA SER A 288 22.76 -8.23 -7.92
C SER A 288 21.79 -9.26 -7.40
N LEU A 289 20.54 -8.85 -7.12
CA LEU A 289 19.50 -9.83 -6.88
C LEU A 289 19.56 -10.84 -8.05
N PRO A 290 19.38 -12.15 -7.78
CA PRO A 290 19.44 -13.13 -8.84
C PRO A 290 18.49 -12.71 -9.97
N PRO A 291 18.85 -12.97 -11.24
CA PRO A 291 17.97 -12.68 -12.36
C PRO A 291 16.57 -13.24 -12.10
N PRO A 292 15.50 -12.54 -12.51
CA PRO A 292 14.17 -13.12 -12.47
C PRO A 292 14.16 -14.42 -13.28
N GLU A 293 13.45 -15.43 -12.76
CA GLU A 293 13.30 -16.74 -13.37
C GLU A 293 11.82 -17.13 -13.36
N VAL A 294 11.42 -17.97 -14.32
CA VAL A 294 10.11 -18.64 -14.30
C VAL A 294 10.22 -19.83 -13.35
N ILE A 295 9.45 -19.80 -12.26
CA ILE A 295 9.46 -20.87 -11.24
C ILE A 295 8.29 -21.85 -11.39
N PHE A 296 7.23 -21.46 -12.09
CA PHE A 296 6.07 -22.29 -12.30
C PHE A 296 5.33 -21.89 -13.58
N SER A 297 4.79 -22.89 -14.29
CA SER A 297 3.82 -22.67 -15.34
C SER A 297 2.65 -23.65 -15.21
N ALA A 298 1.47 -23.22 -15.65
CA ALA A 298 0.32 -24.08 -15.90
C ALA A 298 -0.29 -23.69 -17.25
N PRO A 299 -0.36 -24.56 -18.25
CA PRO A 299 0.15 -25.94 -18.27
C PRO A 299 1.66 -26.06 -18.02
N LEU A 300 2.11 -27.26 -17.66
CA LEU A 300 3.53 -27.61 -17.56
C LEU A 300 4.11 -27.85 -18.95
N ALA A 301 5.44 -27.79 -19.04
CA ALA A 301 6.13 -28.11 -20.28
C ALA A 301 5.88 -29.57 -20.70
N ASP A 302 5.58 -29.75 -21.98
CA ASP A 302 5.24 -31.02 -22.62
C ASP A 302 3.97 -31.69 -22.06
N ASP A 303 3.11 -30.92 -21.36
CA ASP A 303 1.79 -31.39 -20.98
C ASP A 303 0.99 -31.82 -22.23
N ILE A 304 0.31 -32.95 -22.10
CA ILE A 304 -0.58 -33.49 -23.12
C ILE A 304 -2.03 -33.39 -22.65
N ASP A 305 -2.95 -33.42 -23.61
CA ASP A 305 -4.39 -33.37 -23.36
C ASP A 305 -4.86 -32.10 -22.62
N VAL A 306 -4.22 -30.96 -22.90
CA VAL A 306 -4.63 -29.66 -22.35
C VAL A 306 -6.00 -29.25 -22.93
N PRO A 307 -7.00 -28.86 -22.11
CA PRO A 307 -8.30 -28.39 -22.60
C PRO A 307 -8.21 -27.17 -23.53
N GLU A 308 -9.11 -27.08 -24.50
CA GLU A 308 -9.15 -26.00 -25.51
C GLU A 308 -9.45 -24.61 -24.92
N ASP A 309 -10.10 -24.55 -23.76
CA ASP A 309 -10.44 -23.33 -23.01
C ASP A 309 -9.40 -22.97 -21.92
N SER A 310 -8.26 -23.65 -21.90
CA SER A 310 -7.23 -23.45 -20.89
C SER A 310 -6.61 -22.05 -20.96
N THR A 311 -6.24 -21.52 -19.79
CA THR A 311 -5.40 -20.32 -19.68
C THR A 311 -3.97 -20.72 -19.37
N VAL A 312 -2.99 -19.92 -19.81
CA VAL A 312 -1.59 -20.12 -19.43
C VAL A 312 -1.26 -19.19 -18.27
N ARG A 313 -0.74 -19.75 -17.19
CA ARG A 313 -0.25 -19.02 -16.02
C ARG A 313 1.24 -19.24 -15.88
N ILE A 314 1.99 -18.17 -15.72
CA ILE A 314 3.44 -18.19 -15.54
C ILE A 314 3.76 -17.42 -14.27
N GLN A 315 4.42 -18.06 -13.32
CA GLN A 315 4.85 -17.43 -12.06
C GLN A 315 6.35 -17.15 -12.09
N PHE A 316 6.72 -15.94 -11.70
CA PHE A 316 8.10 -15.50 -11.63
C PHE A 316 8.64 -15.52 -10.20
N SER A 317 9.96 -15.70 -10.06
CA SER A 317 10.66 -15.59 -8.78
C SER A 317 10.63 -14.18 -8.19
N ARG A 318 10.41 -13.16 -9.04
CA ARG A 318 10.51 -11.73 -8.70
C ARG A 318 9.36 -10.91 -9.30
N ASP A 319 9.19 -9.70 -8.79
CA ASP A 319 8.22 -8.75 -9.33
C ASP A 319 8.69 -8.26 -10.71
N MET A 320 7.80 -8.31 -11.70
CA MET A 320 8.07 -7.98 -13.09
C MET A 320 7.55 -6.59 -13.46
N ASP A 321 8.20 -5.93 -14.41
CA ASP A 321 7.64 -4.73 -15.04
C ASP A 321 6.57 -5.15 -16.05
N GLU A 322 5.31 -4.87 -15.71
CA GLU A 322 4.14 -5.18 -16.53
C GLU A 322 4.22 -4.61 -17.95
N VAL A 323 4.81 -3.42 -18.09
CA VAL A 323 4.93 -2.77 -19.41
C VAL A 323 5.91 -3.52 -20.30
N SER A 324 6.91 -4.20 -19.71
CA SER A 324 7.92 -4.96 -20.44
C SER A 324 7.39 -6.21 -21.13
N PHE A 325 6.20 -6.73 -20.74
CA PHE A 325 5.58 -7.88 -21.41
C PHE A 325 5.04 -7.53 -22.80
N ASN A 326 4.70 -6.26 -23.04
CA ASN A 326 4.19 -5.82 -24.33
C ASN A 326 5.22 -6.13 -25.42
N GLU A 327 4.76 -6.72 -26.53
CA GLU A 327 5.58 -7.13 -27.69
C GLU A 327 6.60 -8.25 -27.43
N HIS A 328 6.83 -8.67 -26.18
CA HIS A 328 7.82 -9.69 -25.81
C HIS A 328 7.22 -11.04 -25.38
N VAL A 329 5.88 -11.16 -25.37
CA VAL A 329 5.18 -12.45 -25.21
C VAL A 329 4.63 -12.90 -26.57
N LYS A 330 4.98 -14.10 -27.01
CA LYS A 330 4.53 -14.67 -28.30
C LYS A 330 3.85 -16.00 -28.07
N VAL A 331 2.73 -16.24 -28.76
CA VAL A 331 2.02 -17.52 -28.74
C VAL A 331 1.79 -17.98 -30.17
N ARG A 332 2.06 -19.25 -30.48
CA ARG A 332 1.86 -19.84 -31.81
C ARG A 332 1.61 -21.33 -31.74
N TYR A 333 0.99 -21.89 -32.78
CA TYR A 333 1.00 -23.35 -32.98
C TYR A 333 2.37 -23.80 -33.50
N ALA A 334 2.91 -24.87 -32.91
CA ALA A 334 4.15 -25.51 -33.36
C ALA A 334 3.84 -26.58 -34.43
N GLY A 335 4.44 -26.44 -35.62
CA GLY A 335 4.31 -27.42 -36.69
C GLY A 335 4.69 -26.88 -38.08
N ILE A 336 5.02 -27.79 -39.00
CA ILE A 336 5.32 -27.48 -40.41
C ILE A 336 3.99 -27.14 -41.09
N ALA A 337 3.93 -26.01 -41.80
CA ALA A 337 2.82 -25.65 -42.65
C ALA A 337 2.54 -26.79 -43.65
N THR A 338 1.47 -27.56 -43.42
CA THR A 338 0.90 -28.42 -44.46
C THR A 338 0.28 -27.53 -45.54
N PRO A 339 0.15 -28.00 -46.80
CA PRO A 339 -0.48 -27.21 -47.86
C PRO A 339 -1.95 -26.80 -47.60
N GLU A 340 -2.58 -27.39 -46.58
CA GLU A 340 -3.91 -27.04 -46.06
C GLU A 340 -3.87 -26.19 -44.77
N SER A 341 -2.68 -25.95 -44.20
CA SER A 341 -2.51 -24.98 -43.12
C SER A 341 -2.59 -23.59 -43.72
N SER A 342 -3.69 -22.89 -43.50
CA SER A 342 -3.76 -21.45 -43.74
C SER A 342 -2.56 -20.79 -43.04
N PRO A 343 -1.74 -20.01 -43.75
CA PRO A 343 -0.53 -19.39 -43.18
C PRO A 343 -0.80 -18.31 -42.10
N ASP A 344 -2.08 -18.14 -41.70
CA ASP A 344 -2.58 -17.01 -40.91
C ASP A 344 -3.35 -17.42 -39.64
N THR A 345 -3.20 -18.63 -39.10
CA THR A 345 -3.80 -18.94 -37.79
C THR A 345 -3.00 -18.26 -36.67
N VAL A 346 -3.23 -16.97 -36.49
CA VAL A 346 -2.66 -16.17 -35.40
C VAL A 346 -3.49 -16.42 -34.14
N ILE A 347 -2.86 -16.95 -33.09
CA ILE A 347 -3.50 -17.05 -31.77
C ILE A 347 -3.56 -15.64 -31.19
N THR A 348 -4.76 -15.12 -30.97
CA THR A 348 -4.96 -13.84 -30.28
C THR A 348 -5.23 -14.07 -28.81
N PHE A 349 -4.66 -13.22 -27.96
CA PHE A 349 -4.70 -13.38 -26.50
C PHE A 349 -4.64 -12.02 -25.80
N GLU A 350 -5.06 -12.02 -24.54
CA GLU A 350 -4.90 -10.92 -23.61
C GLU A 350 -3.93 -11.32 -22.50
N LEU A 351 -3.15 -10.34 -22.04
CA LEU A 351 -2.22 -10.47 -20.93
C LEU A 351 -2.78 -9.76 -19.71
N SER A 352 -2.69 -10.41 -18.55
CA SER A 352 -2.94 -9.78 -17.26
C SER A 352 -1.81 -10.14 -16.30
N TYR A 353 -1.10 -9.14 -15.79
CA TYR A 353 -0.08 -9.36 -14.77
C TYR A 353 -0.61 -9.04 -13.38
N ARG A 354 -0.58 -10.04 -12.51
CA ARG A 354 -0.93 -9.90 -11.10
C ARG A 354 0.36 -9.75 -10.30
N ARG A 355 0.78 -8.49 -10.08
CA ARG A 355 1.99 -8.16 -9.29
C ARG A 355 2.03 -8.88 -7.95
N ARG A 356 0.88 -8.92 -7.29
CA ARG A 356 0.69 -9.43 -5.94
C ARG A 356 1.11 -10.89 -5.75
N ASN A 357 0.95 -11.75 -6.75
CA ASN A 357 1.39 -13.14 -6.72
C ASN A 357 2.48 -13.46 -7.77
N ARG A 358 2.99 -12.44 -8.46
CA ARG A 358 3.99 -12.54 -9.53
C ARG A 358 3.55 -13.44 -10.67
N VAL A 359 2.26 -13.46 -10.98
CA VAL A 359 1.70 -14.32 -12.04
C VAL A 359 1.32 -13.49 -13.27
N LEU A 360 1.85 -13.89 -14.42
CA LEU A 360 1.34 -13.51 -15.74
C LEU A 360 0.27 -14.53 -16.16
N GLU A 361 -0.92 -14.04 -16.45
CA GLU A 361 -2.03 -14.82 -17.02
C GLU A 361 -2.18 -14.45 -18.49
N ILE A 362 -2.17 -15.47 -19.36
CA ILE A 362 -2.42 -15.38 -20.78
C ILE A 362 -3.77 -16.05 -21.04
N ARG A 363 -4.74 -15.23 -21.47
CA ARG A 363 -6.09 -15.70 -21.82
C ARG A 363 -6.26 -15.64 -23.32
N PHE A 364 -6.59 -16.76 -23.94
CA PHE A 364 -6.88 -16.81 -25.37
C PHE A 364 -8.27 -16.21 -25.64
N ASN A 365 -8.37 -15.47 -26.73
CA ASN A 365 -9.64 -14.86 -27.13
C ASN A 365 -10.58 -15.87 -27.80
N GLU A 366 -10.00 -16.93 -28.34
CA GLU A 366 -10.68 -18.04 -29.01
C GLU A 366 -10.18 -19.36 -28.40
N GLU A 367 -11.00 -20.41 -28.47
CA GLU A 367 -10.62 -21.75 -28.04
C GLU A 367 -9.44 -22.25 -28.88
N LEU A 368 -8.51 -22.95 -28.23
CA LEU A 368 -7.33 -23.50 -28.90
C LEU A 368 -7.73 -24.66 -29.82
N GLU A 369 -7.08 -24.74 -30.98
CA GLU A 369 -7.30 -25.82 -31.94
C GLU A 369 -6.87 -27.16 -31.34
N ARG A 370 -7.78 -28.13 -31.38
CA ARG A 370 -7.55 -29.50 -30.91
C ARG A 370 -6.42 -30.18 -31.69
N TYR A 371 -5.69 -31.05 -31.00
CA TYR A 371 -4.59 -31.85 -31.55
C TYR A 371 -3.42 -31.02 -32.11
N ARG A 372 -3.23 -29.81 -31.59
CA ARG A 372 -2.15 -28.91 -31.98
C ARG A 372 -1.23 -28.68 -30.80
N ASN A 373 0.05 -28.54 -31.09
CA ASN A 373 1.03 -28.16 -30.11
C ASN A 373 1.08 -26.62 -30.05
N VAL A 374 0.98 -26.03 -28.86
CA VAL A 374 1.04 -24.59 -28.64
C VAL A 374 2.38 -24.26 -28.00
N SER A 375 3.04 -23.25 -28.55
CA SER A 375 4.30 -22.70 -28.05
C SER A 375 4.09 -21.28 -27.55
N VAL A 376 4.47 -21.04 -26.29
CA VAL A 376 4.50 -19.72 -25.66
C VAL A 376 5.97 -19.34 -25.45
N GLU A 377 6.36 -18.16 -25.91
CA GLU A 377 7.71 -17.64 -25.75
C GLU A 377 7.69 -16.31 -24.99
N LEU A 378 8.60 -16.20 -24.03
CA LEU A 378 9.01 -14.96 -23.39
C LEU A 378 10.36 -14.57 -24.02
N THR A 379 10.37 -13.52 -24.83
CA THR A 379 11.57 -13.09 -25.58
C THR A 379 12.40 -12.08 -24.80
N ASP A 380 13.61 -11.79 -25.29
CA ASP A 380 14.46 -10.72 -24.75
C ASP A 380 13.69 -9.40 -24.68
N GLY A 381 13.89 -8.63 -23.59
CA GLY A 381 13.24 -7.33 -23.37
C GLY A 381 12.32 -7.29 -22.15
N ILE A 382 11.94 -8.46 -21.61
CA ILE A 382 11.17 -8.57 -20.36
C ILE A 382 12.10 -8.32 -19.17
N THR A 383 11.67 -7.47 -18.24
CA THR A 383 12.46 -7.06 -17.08
C THR A 383 11.69 -7.19 -15.77
N ALA A 384 12.43 -7.40 -14.68
CA ALA A 384 11.94 -7.22 -13.33
C ALA A 384 11.63 -5.72 -13.07
N SER A 385 10.85 -5.42 -12.03
CA SER A 385 10.52 -4.03 -11.66
C SER A 385 11.74 -3.16 -11.31
N ASP A 386 12.90 -3.77 -11.08
CA ASP A 386 14.19 -3.08 -10.85
C ASP A 386 15.07 -2.98 -12.12
N GLY A 387 14.57 -3.44 -13.27
CA GLY A 387 15.28 -3.45 -14.54
C GLY A 387 16.12 -4.71 -14.81
N SER A 388 16.18 -5.68 -13.90
CA SER A 388 16.92 -6.94 -14.14
C SER A 388 16.29 -7.73 -15.29
N PRO A 389 17.04 -8.19 -16.31
CA PRO A 389 16.46 -8.88 -17.45
C PRO A 389 16.05 -10.33 -17.11
N LEU A 390 14.92 -10.77 -17.66
CA LEU A 390 14.52 -12.17 -17.68
C LEU A 390 15.23 -12.88 -18.84
N SER A 391 15.79 -14.06 -18.57
CA SER A 391 16.33 -14.91 -19.64
C SER A 391 15.18 -15.44 -20.51
N PRO A 392 15.33 -15.48 -21.85
CA PRO A 392 14.30 -16.01 -22.72
C PRO A 392 13.85 -17.40 -22.29
N TRP A 393 12.54 -17.62 -22.33
CA TRP A 393 11.92 -18.84 -21.82
C TRP A 393 10.82 -19.31 -22.76
N MET A 394 10.65 -20.63 -22.87
CA MET A 394 9.69 -21.25 -23.77
C MET A 394 8.90 -22.34 -23.06
N LEU A 395 7.60 -22.35 -23.32
CA LEU A 395 6.67 -23.42 -22.96
C LEU A 395 6.13 -24.04 -24.24
N SER A 396 6.02 -25.37 -24.27
CA SER A 396 5.27 -26.11 -25.28
C SER A 396 4.29 -27.04 -24.58
N PHE A 397 3.06 -27.13 -25.08
CA PHE A 397 2.07 -28.10 -24.59
C PHE A 397 1.10 -28.51 -25.71
N PHE A 398 0.51 -29.70 -25.60
CA PHE A 398 -0.37 -30.26 -26.62
C PHE A 398 -1.85 -30.17 -26.22
N VAL A 399 -2.66 -29.57 -27.09
CA VAL A 399 -4.10 -29.41 -26.90
C VAL A 399 -4.80 -30.74 -27.20
N GLY A 400 -5.57 -31.22 -26.22
CA GLY A 400 -6.29 -32.48 -26.27
C GLY A 400 -7.53 -32.45 -27.16
N GLY A 401 -8.20 -33.60 -27.22
CA GLY A 401 -9.39 -33.81 -28.05
C GLY A 401 -10.72 -33.82 -27.32
N GLN A 402 -10.78 -33.53 -26.02
CA GLN A 402 -12.00 -33.67 -25.21
C GLN A 402 -13.00 -32.54 -25.49
#